data_AF-A0A918PRQ4-F1
#
_entry.id   AF-A0A918PRQ4-F1
#
_cell.length_a   1.000
_cell.length_b   1.000
_cell.length_c   1.000
_cell.angle_alpha   90.00
_cell.angle_beta   90.00
_cell.angle_gamma   90.00
#
_symmetry.space_group_name_H-M   'P 1'
#
loop_
_entity.id
_entity.type
_entity.pdbx_description
1 polymer ?
#
loop_
_entity_poly.entity_id
_entity_poly.type
_entity_poly.pdbx_seq_one_letter_code
_entity_poly.pdbx_strand_id
1 'polypeptide(L)'
;MLDSAYVAAAPVAQSPTEPKGAAATQAADIPSARVAARLSGKRVEALSERTETSTTWANKDGSLTTELTAGPVRFRDEATGQWRHVDLDLVQEGGGAVESRAHPRGLRLAGKTGKPAASLKAARDRQGHRPRDAG
;
A
#
# COMPACT_ATOMS: atom_id res chain seq x y z
N MET A 1 62.65 -21.84 -6.46
CA MET A 1 61.80 -21.47 -7.61
C MET A 1 61.25 -22.75 -8.19
N LEU A 2 59.93 -22.92 -8.14
CA LEU A 2 59.09 -23.79 -8.96
C LEU A 2 57.66 -23.62 -8.42
N ASP A 3 56.90 -22.80 -9.13
CA ASP A 3 55.54 -22.36 -8.82
C ASP A 3 54.56 -23.53 -8.79
N SER A 4 53.75 -23.61 -7.72
CA SER A 4 52.51 -24.38 -7.73
C SER A 4 51.35 -23.40 -7.90
N ALA A 5 50.84 -23.34 -9.13
CA ALA A 5 49.68 -22.56 -9.47
C ALA A 5 48.42 -23.18 -8.84
N TYR A 6 47.79 -22.47 -7.91
CA TYR A 6 46.47 -22.77 -7.41
C TYR A 6 45.46 -22.41 -8.51
N VAL A 7 44.84 -23.41 -9.14
CA VAL A 7 43.70 -23.18 -10.03
C VAL A 7 42.51 -22.79 -9.15
N ALA A 8 42.12 -21.52 -9.20
CA ALA A 8 40.87 -21.06 -8.64
C ALA A 8 39.71 -21.67 -9.46
N ALA A 9 38.97 -22.61 -8.87
CA ALA A 9 37.70 -23.03 -9.42
C ALA A 9 36.73 -21.83 -9.37
N ALA A 10 36.30 -21.36 -10.54
CA ALA A 10 35.26 -20.36 -10.64
C ALA A 10 33.98 -20.88 -9.96
N PRO A 11 33.24 -20.05 -9.20
CA PRO A 11 31.96 -20.47 -8.68
C PRO A 11 31.03 -20.69 -9.88
N VAL A 12 30.56 -21.93 -10.06
CA VAL A 12 29.43 -22.23 -10.93
C VAL A 12 28.28 -21.35 -10.46
N ALA A 13 27.93 -20.35 -11.27
CA ALA A 13 26.73 -19.57 -11.08
C ALA A 13 25.56 -20.55 -11.05
N GLN A 14 24.98 -20.73 -9.86
CA GLN A 14 23.76 -21.48 -9.70
C GLN A 14 22.68 -20.67 -10.42
N SER A 15 22.30 -21.12 -11.62
CA SER A 15 21.12 -20.62 -12.30
C SER A 15 19.95 -20.66 -11.30
N PRO A 16 19.16 -19.57 -11.17
CA PRO A 16 18.01 -19.58 -10.28
C PRO A 16 17.13 -20.76 -10.65
N THR A 17 16.90 -21.67 -9.69
CA THR A 17 15.92 -22.73 -9.87
C THR A 17 14.57 -22.06 -10.04
N GLU A 18 13.99 -22.12 -11.24
CA GLU A 18 12.62 -21.68 -11.48
C GLU A 18 11.71 -22.37 -10.46
N PRO A 19 11.00 -21.62 -9.60
CA PRO A 19 10.10 -22.24 -8.65
C PRO A 19 8.99 -22.91 -9.45
N LYS A 20 8.91 -24.25 -9.31
CA LYS A 20 7.79 -25.08 -9.76
C LYS A 20 6.48 -24.36 -9.40
N GLY A 21 5.76 -23.94 -10.44
CA GLY A 21 4.80 -22.82 -10.43
C GLY A 21 3.97 -22.68 -9.16
N ALA A 22 4.15 -21.55 -8.47
CA ALA A 22 3.25 -21.17 -7.40
C ALA A 22 1.82 -21.08 -7.96
N ALA A 23 0.87 -21.74 -7.29
CA ALA A 23 -0.54 -21.64 -7.65
C ALA A 23 -0.96 -20.17 -7.70
N ALA A 24 -1.61 -19.75 -8.79
CA ALA A 24 -2.08 -18.39 -8.97
C ALA A 24 -3.01 -18.00 -7.80
N THR A 25 -2.67 -16.93 -7.10
CA THR A 25 -3.46 -16.41 -5.96
C THR A 25 -4.60 -15.49 -6.40
N GLN A 26 -4.59 -15.09 -7.67
CA GLN A 26 -5.56 -14.19 -8.29
C GLN A 26 -5.77 -14.57 -9.75
N ALA A 27 -6.94 -14.24 -10.30
CA ALA A 27 -7.30 -14.41 -11.70
C ALA A 27 -8.11 -13.21 -12.20
N ALA A 28 -8.24 -13.05 -13.51
CA ALA A 28 -8.86 -11.87 -14.11
C ALA A 28 -10.33 -11.70 -13.70
N ASP A 29 -11.06 -12.81 -13.56
CA ASP A 29 -12.51 -12.81 -13.35
C ASP A 29 -12.98 -14.04 -12.53
N ILE A 30 -14.28 -14.07 -12.19
CA ILE A 30 -14.87 -15.18 -11.42
C ILE A 30 -14.71 -16.55 -12.11
N PRO A 31 -15.02 -16.72 -13.42
CA PRO A 31 -14.87 -18.01 -14.09
C PRO A 31 -13.43 -18.56 -13.99
N SER A 32 -12.43 -17.73 -14.32
CA SER A 32 -11.02 -18.12 -14.25
C SER A 32 -10.58 -18.38 -12.81
N ALA A 33 -11.02 -17.58 -11.84
CA ALA A 33 -10.74 -17.78 -10.42
C ALA A 33 -11.30 -19.11 -9.91
N ARG A 34 -12.52 -19.51 -10.30
CA ARG A 34 -13.12 -20.80 -9.90
C ARG A 34 -12.36 -22.00 -10.45
N VAL A 35 -11.91 -21.94 -11.71
CA VAL A 35 -11.08 -22.99 -12.30
C VAL A 35 -9.76 -23.10 -11.55
N ALA A 36 -9.07 -21.96 -11.34
CA ALA A 36 -7.81 -21.93 -10.62
C ALA A 36 -7.93 -22.41 -9.17
N ALA A 37 -9.02 -22.05 -8.47
CA ALA A 37 -9.27 -22.47 -7.09
C ALA A 37 -9.48 -23.97 -6.96
N ARG A 38 -10.21 -24.58 -7.92
CA ARG A 38 -10.41 -26.04 -7.96
C ARG A 38 -9.12 -26.79 -8.25
N LEU A 39 -8.34 -26.31 -9.23
CA LEU A 39 -7.07 -26.95 -9.62
C LEU A 39 -5.99 -26.82 -8.53
N SER A 40 -5.93 -25.68 -7.85
CA SER A 40 -4.93 -25.41 -6.81
C SER A 40 -5.32 -25.92 -5.41
N GLY A 41 -6.61 -26.16 -5.17
CA GLY A 41 -7.14 -26.44 -3.83
C GLY A 41 -7.09 -25.24 -2.87
N LYS A 42 -6.73 -24.05 -3.34
CA LYS A 42 -6.63 -22.80 -2.58
C LYS A 42 -7.68 -21.80 -3.06
N ARG A 43 -8.05 -20.85 -2.21
CA ARG A 43 -8.91 -19.73 -2.66
C ARG A 43 -8.12 -18.83 -3.63
N VAL A 44 -8.81 -18.29 -4.63
CA VAL A 44 -8.23 -17.41 -5.67
C VAL A 44 -9.08 -16.15 -5.80
N GLU A 45 -8.45 -14.98 -5.77
CA GLU A 45 -9.14 -13.70 -5.93
C GLU A 45 -9.63 -13.50 -7.37
N ALA A 46 -10.85 -12.98 -7.54
CA ALA A 46 -11.36 -12.52 -8.83
C ALA A 46 -11.16 -11.01 -8.97
N LEU A 47 -10.20 -10.60 -9.81
CA LEU A 47 -9.80 -9.19 -9.95
C LEU A 47 -10.89 -8.30 -10.53
N SER A 48 -11.80 -8.84 -11.36
CA SER A 48 -12.96 -8.10 -11.89
C SER A 48 -13.88 -7.54 -10.80
N GLU A 49 -13.91 -8.19 -9.64
CA GLU A 49 -14.77 -7.82 -8.50
C GLU A 49 -14.05 -6.94 -7.48
N ARG A 50 -12.76 -6.66 -7.70
CA ARG A 50 -11.94 -5.88 -6.78
C ARG A 50 -12.38 -4.42 -6.80
N THR A 51 -12.70 -3.91 -5.62
CA THR A 51 -12.92 -2.47 -5.40
C THR A 51 -11.93 -1.95 -4.35
N GLU A 52 -12.05 -0.68 -3.99
CA GLU A 52 -11.27 -0.08 -2.91
C GLU A 52 -11.55 -0.72 -1.55
N THR A 53 -12.78 -1.22 -1.35
CA THR A 53 -13.30 -1.70 -0.07
C THR A 53 -13.70 -3.17 -0.07
N SER A 54 -13.64 -3.86 -1.22
CA SER A 54 -14.03 -5.27 -1.35
C SER A 54 -12.97 -6.15 -2.00
N THR A 55 -12.97 -7.43 -1.62
CA THR A 55 -12.23 -8.50 -2.30
C THR A 55 -13.12 -9.74 -2.41
N THR A 56 -13.29 -10.27 -3.63
CA THR A 56 -14.07 -11.49 -3.85
C THR A 56 -13.14 -12.66 -4.16
N TRP A 57 -13.31 -13.75 -3.43
CA TRP A 57 -12.55 -14.97 -3.52
C TRP A 57 -13.42 -16.11 -4.07
N ALA A 58 -12.90 -16.86 -5.03
CA ALA A 58 -13.40 -18.18 -5.38
C ALA A 58 -12.78 -19.24 -4.46
N ASN A 59 -13.62 -20.02 -3.78
CA ASN A 59 -13.20 -21.08 -2.88
C ASN A 59 -13.02 -22.41 -3.63
N LYS A 60 -12.28 -23.34 -3.03
CA LYS A 60 -11.99 -24.67 -3.62
C LYS A 60 -13.25 -25.50 -3.93
N ASP A 61 -14.32 -25.30 -3.15
CA ASP A 61 -15.63 -25.96 -3.33
C ASP A 61 -16.47 -25.29 -4.43
N GLY A 62 -16.00 -24.19 -4.99
CA GLY A 62 -16.67 -23.42 -6.03
C GLY A 62 -17.65 -22.37 -5.53
N SER A 63 -17.77 -22.18 -4.22
CA SER A 63 -18.47 -21.04 -3.60
C SER A 63 -17.67 -19.74 -3.74
N LEU A 64 -18.31 -18.61 -3.46
CA LEU A 64 -17.69 -17.28 -3.45
C LEU A 64 -17.75 -16.69 -2.05
N THR A 65 -16.66 -16.04 -1.62
CA THR A 65 -16.61 -15.24 -0.40
C THR A 65 -16.21 -13.82 -0.75
N THR A 66 -17.00 -12.83 -0.33
CA THR A 66 -16.62 -11.42 -0.44
C THR A 66 -16.26 -10.88 0.93
N GLU A 67 -15.05 -10.33 1.04
CA GLU A 67 -14.56 -9.62 2.21
C GLU A 67 -14.79 -8.12 1.98
N LEU A 68 -15.38 -7.43 2.97
CA LEU A 68 -15.67 -6.01 2.95
C LEU A 68 -14.90 -5.29 4.06
N THR A 69 -14.54 -4.04 3.80
CA THR A 69 -13.82 -3.16 4.74
C THR A 69 -14.56 -1.83 4.90
N ALA A 70 -14.44 -1.20 6.07
CA ALA A 70 -15.14 0.05 6.39
C ALA A 70 -14.64 1.26 5.60
N GLY A 71 -13.48 1.15 4.94
CA GLY A 71 -12.89 2.18 4.10
C GLY A 71 -11.81 1.61 3.18
N PRO A 72 -11.28 2.42 2.25
CA PRO A 72 -10.32 1.97 1.26
C PRO A 72 -9.07 1.35 1.89
N VAL A 73 -8.73 0.12 1.49
CA VAL A 73 -7.44 -0.52 1.80
C VAL A 73 -6.50 -0.50 0.60
N ARG A 74 -7.06 -0.19 -0.57
CA ARG A 74 -6.40 -0.02 -1.86
C ARG A 74 -7.17 1.00 -2.67
N PHE A 75 -6.51 1.66 -3.62
CA PHE A 75 -7.12 2.63 -4.52
C PHE A 75 -6.51 2.49 -5.91
N ARG A 76 -7.24 2.96 -6.93
CA ARG A 76 -6.70 3.02 -8.28
C ARG A 76 -5.96 4.34 -8.45
N ASP A 77 -4.67 4.25 -8.72
CA ASP A 77 -3.83 5.40 -9.00
C ASP A 77 -4.17 5.93 -10.40
N GLU A 78 -4.68 7.16 -10.47
CA GLU A 78 -5.16 7.75 -11.73
C GLU A 78 -4.01 8.02 -12.72
N ALA A 79 -2.79 8.27 -12.23
CA ALA A 79 -1.63 8.55 -13.07
C ALA A 79 -1.12 7.28 -13.77
N THR A 80 -1.20 6.13 -13.11
CA THR A 80 -0.67 4.85 -13.62
C THR A 80 -1.76 3.86 -14.06
N GLY A 81 -3.00 4.09 -13.66
CA GLY A 81 -4.13 3.17 -13.83
C GLY A 81 -4.05 1.90 -12.97
N GLN A 82 -3.03 1.77 -12.11
CA GLN A 82 -2.74 0.57 -11.32
C GLN A 82 -3.39 0.64 -9.94
N TRP A 83 -3.62 -0.53 -9.34
CA TRP A 83 -4.00 -0.62 -7.94
C TRP A 83 -2.80 -0.38 -7.03
N ARG A 84 -2.96 0.48 -6.02
CA ARG A 84 -1.99 0.71 -4.96
C ARG A 84 -2.64 0.46 -3.61
N HIS A 85 -1.88 -0.10 -2.67
CA HIS A 85 -2.32 -0.17 -1.29
C HIS A 85 -2.31 1.22 -0.66
N VAL A 86 -3.24 1.44 0.27
CA VAL A 86 -3.18 2.61 1.14
C VAL A 86 -2.00 2.41 2.10
N ASP A 87 -1.06 3.35 2.07
CA ASP A 87 0.12 3.40 2.91
C ASP A 87 0.15 4.75 3.64
N LEU A 88 -0.10 4.68 4.95
CA LEU A 88 -0.19 5.83 5.84
C LEU A 88 1.14 6.12 6.55
N ASP A 89 2.22 5.43 6.21
CA ASP A 89 3.55 5.80 6.69
C ASP A 89 3.85 7.23 6.26
N LEU A 90 4.22 8.06 7.22
CA LEU A 90 4.49 9.47 6.99
C LEU A 90 5.95 9.68 6.58
N VAL A 91 6.14 10.36 5.46
CA VAL A 91 7.44 10.80 4.96
C VAL A 91 7.59 12.30 5.14
N GLN A 92 8.80 12.74 5.46
CA GLN A 92 9.06 14.14 5.76
C GLN A 92 9.21 14.96 4.49
N GLU A 93 8.52 16.09 4.45
CA GLU A 93 8.67 17.13 3.44
C GLU A 93 9.49 18.32 3.98
N GLY A 94 9.82 19.25 3.10
CA GLY A 94 10.39 20.55 3.47
C GLY A 94 9.53 21.33 4.46
N GLY A 95 10.16 22.14 5.31
CA GLY A 95 9.44 23.00 6.27
C GLY A 95 8.80 22.24 7.45
N GLY A 96 9.11 20.95 7.62
CA GLY A 96 8.59 20.11 8.69
C GLY A 96 7.19 19.56 8.43
N ALA A 97 6.68 19.71 7.20
CA ALA A 97 5.46 19.03 6.78
C ALA A 97 5.71 17.52 6.62
N VAL A 98 4.63 16.74 6.63
CA VAL A 98 4.69 15.30 6.37
C VAL A 98 3.52 14.88 5.49
N GLU A 99 3.74 13.91 4.62
CA GLU A 99 2.72 13.32 3.75
C GLU A 99 2.70 11.79 3.89
N SER A 100 1.55 11.18 3.61
CA SER A 100 1.44 9.72 3.51
C SER A 100 2.13 9.17 2.27
N ARG A 101 2.79 8.02 2.36
CA ARG A 101 3.43 7.36 1.20
C ARG A 101 2.45 7.02 0.08
N ALA A 102 1.20 6.63 0.41
CA ALA A 102 0.15 6.41 -0.58
C ALA A 102 -1.25 6.55 0.04
N HIS A 103 -1.95 7.65 -0.28
CA HIS A 103 -3.33 7.85 0.13
C HIS A 103 -4.15 8.39 -1.04
N PRO A 104 -5.39 7.90 -1.29
CA PRO A 104 -6.20 8.26 -2.46
C PRO A 104 -6.49 9.76 -2.58
N ARG A 105 -6.42 10.49 -1.46
CA ARG A 105 -6.69 11.93 -1.38
C ARG A 105 -5.50 12.78 -0.95
N GLY A 106 -4.28 12.23 -1.00
CA GLY A 106 -3.05 12.96 -0.63
C GLY A 106 -3.06 13.46 0.82
N LEU A 107 -3.09 12.53 1.78
CA LEU A 107 -3.08 12.90 3.19
C LEU A 107 -1.77 13.63 3.54
N ARG A 108 -1.89 14.85 4.05
CA ARG A 108 -0.76 15.70 4.41
C ARG A 108 -1.05 16.47 5.69
N LEU A 109 -0.04 16.52 6.56
CA LEU A 109 -0.05 17.34 7.77
C LEU A 109 0.90 18.52 7.56
N ALA A 110 0.41 19.72 7.87
CA ALA A 110 1.21 20.93 7.73
C ALA A 110 2.42 20.91 8.67
N GLY A 111 3.53 21.46 8.20
CA GLY A 111 4.70 21.71 9.02
C GLY A 111 4.54 22.94 9.91
N LYS A 112 5.66 23.55 10.28
CA LYS A 112 5.64 24.77 11.09
C LYS A 112 4.89 25.87 10.32
N THR A 113 3.78 26.34 10.89
CA THR A 113 2.98 27.44 10.34
C THR A 113 2.69 28.46 11.42
N GLY A 114 2.46 29.72 11.02
CA GLY A 114 2.21 30.83 11.94
C GLY A 114 3.46 31.34 12.66
N LYS A 115 3.31 32.48 13.33
CA LYS A 115 4.34 33.05 14.20
C LYS A 115 4.08 32.58 15.64
N PRO A 116 5.04 31.89 16.30
CA PRO A 116 4.92 31.61 17.73
C PRO A 116 4.62 32.89 18.51
N ALA A 117 3.79 32.80 19.54
CA ALA A 117 3.58 33.96 20.41
C ALA A 117 4.89 34.31 21.10
N ALA A 118 5.22 35.61 21.15
CA ALA A 118 6.42 36.08 21.83
C ALA A 118 6.40 35.80 23.34
N SER A 119 5.22 35.55 23.92
CA SER A 119 5.05 35.16 25.31
C SER A 119 3.70 34.45 25.54
N LEU A 120 3.59 33.73 26.67
CA LEU A 120 2.34 33.12 27.13
C LEU A 120 1.24 34.17 27.36
N LYS A 121 1.59 35.38 27.82
CA LYS A 121 0.65 36.50 27.94
C LYS A 121 0.09 36.89 26.58
N ALA A 122 0.96 37.07 25.58
CA ALA A 122 0.54 37.40 24.22
C ALA A 122 -0.35 36.31 23.59
N ALA A 123 -0.16 35.04 23.95
CA ALA A 123 -1.03 33.95 23.53
C ALA A 123 -2.43 34.03 24.18
N ARG A 124 -2.50 34.26 25.49
CA ARG A 124 -3.79 34.38 26.22
C ARG A 124 -4.61 35.58 25.77
N ASP A 125 -3.95 36.71 25.52
CA ASP A 125 -4.62 37.95 25.10
C ASP A 125 -5.31 37.78 23.72
N ARG A 126 -4.75 36.94 22.83
CA ARG A 126 -5.41 36.58 21.55
C ARG A 126 -6.61 35.64 21.73
N GLN A 127 -6.56 34.74 22.71
CA GLN A 127 -7.64 33.78 22.95
C GLN A 127 -8.87 34.41 23.62
N GLY A 128 -8.67 35.49 24.38
CA GLY A 128 -9.75 36.29 24.97
C GLY A 128 -10.52 37.17 23.96
N HIS A 129 -9.98 37.39 22.76
CA HIS A 129 -10.63 38.14 21.70
C HIS A 129 -11.40 37.19 20.75
N ARG A 130 -12.48 36.57 21.25
CA ARG A 130 -13.53 36.07 20.34
C ARG A 130 -14.40 37.28 19.96
N PRO A 131 -14.52 37.65 18.67
CA PRO A 131 -15.54 38.61 18.29
C PRO A 131 -16.89 37.95 18.61
N ARG A 132 -17.59 38.52 19.59
CA ARG A 132 -19.05 38.45 19.60
C ARG A 132 -19.51 39.43 18.51
N ASP A 133 -20.62 39.10 17.86
CA ASP A 133 -21.33 39.86 16.80
C ASP A 133 -20.98 39.33 15.39
N ALA A 134 -21.93 38.94 14.53
CA ALA A 134 -23.35 39.28 14.39
C ALA A 134 -24.19 38.00 14.06
N GLY A 135 -25.50 37.89 14.35
CA GLY A 135 -26.52 38.92 14.37
C GLY A 135 -27.22 38.98 13.02
#